data_AF-A0A6A5YTG8-F1
#
_entry.id   AF-A0A6A5YTG8-F1
#
_cell.length_a   1.000
_cell.length_b   1.000
_cell.length_c   1.000
_cell.angle_alpha   90.00
_cell.angle_beta   90.00
_cell.angle_gamma   90.00
#
_symmetry.space_group_name_H-M   'P 1'
#
loop_
_entity.id
_entity.type
_entity.pdbx_description
1 polymer ?
#
loop_
_entity_poly.entity_id
_entity_poly.type
_entity_poly.pdbx_seq_one_letter_code
_entity_poly.pdbx_strand_id
1 'polypeptide(L)'
;RYPTPGSIGPKHQARLQWGNATEWARKVRYNKQDWRVRMDDQALVPSSLYDEEEEHYQKWFQQRYPYMKGLIDCMEYIHPAWLGSENISVLWDAQFHFAHCVLALRRYWKAKESGRHVCGRDIDFAYMKHCLDSLDAKAFPPG
;
A
#
# COMPACT_ATOMS: atom_id res chain seq x y z
N ARG A 1 4.78 15.37 1.19
CA ARG A 1 5.85 14.35 1.41
C ARG A 1 5.63 13.81 2.82
N TYR A 2 5.75 12.49 3.03
CA TYR A 2 5.63 11.91 4.36
C TYR A 2 6.86 12.30 5.19
N PRO A 3 6.70 12.81 6.43
CA PRO A 3 7.83 13.09 7.30
C PRO A 3 8.50 11.77 7.70
N THR A 4 9.77 11.58 7.34
CA THR A 4 10.53 10.36 7.64
C THR A 4 11.72 10.52 8.61
N PRO A 5 11.74 11.51 9.54
CA PRO A 5 12.92 11.76 10.36
C PRO A 5 13.26 10.53 11.22
N GLY A 6 14.55 10.18 11.28
CA GLY A 6 15.05 9.05 12.08
C GLY A 6 14.79 7.66 11.51
N SER A 7 14.22 7.55 10.30
CA SER A 7 13.95 6.26 9.66
C SER A 7 14.79 6.05 8.40
N ILE A 8 15.21 4.81 8.16
CA ILE A 8 15.97 4.40 6.97
C ILE A 8 15.00 3.78 5.96
N GLY A 9 14.84 4.43 4.81
CA GLY A 9 13.97 3.97 3.71
C GLY A 9 14.56 4.26 2.34
N PRO A 10 13.82 4.00 1.24
CA PRO A 10 14.30 4.24 -0.11
C PRO A 10 14.79 5.68 -0.29
N LYS A 11 16.01 5.83 -0.83
CA LYS A 11 16.73 7.13 -0.96
C LYS A 11 15.92 8.18 -1.72
N HIS A 12 15.03 7.75 -2.61
CA HIS A 12 14.04 8.57 -3.30
C HIS A 12 12.66 7.91 -3.22
N GLN A 13 11.82 8.38 -2.29
CA GLN A 13 10.39 8.07 -2.33
C GLN A 13 9.68 9.06 -3.26
N ALA A 14 9.38 8.62 -4.48
CA ALA A 14 8.44 9.32 -5.33
C ALA A 14 7.02 8.88 -4.94
N ARG A 15 6.16 9.83 -4.57
CA ARG A 15 4.72 9.57 -4.53
C ARG A 15 4.27 9.41 -5.98
N LEU A 16 3.89 8.18 -6.36
CA LEU A 16 3.17 7.97 -7.61
C LEU A 16 1.79 8.62 -7.47
N GLN A 17 1.43 9.40 -8.48
CA GLN A 17 0.17 10.11 -8.65
C GLN A 17 -0.38 9.74 -10.02
N TRP A 18 -1.66 10.06 -10.26
CA TRP A 18 -2.38 9.73 -11.48
C TRP A 18 -1.58 10.19 -12.70
N GLY A 19 -1.11 11.44 -12.67
CA GLY A 19 -0.42 12.03 -13.80
C GLY A 19 1.00 11.51 -14.05
N ASN A 20 1.61 10.77 -13.12
CA ASN A 20 3.03 10.37 -13.24
C ASN A 20 3.26 8.86 -13.17
N ALA A 21 2.24 8.05 -12.83
CA ALA A 21 2.40 6.61 -12.64
C ALA A 21 2.77 5.87 -13.94
N THR A 22 2.12 6.21 -15.07
CA THR A 22 2.41 5.62 -16.38
C THR A 22 3.79 6.00 -16.91
N GLU A 23 4.17 7.27 -16.77
CA GLU A 23 5.50 7.76 -17.17
C GLU A 23 6.60 7.12 -16.32
N TRP A 24 6.40 7.06 -15.00
CA TRP A 24 7.31 6.40 -14.09
C TRP A 24 7.50 4.92 -14.45
N ALA A 25 6.40 4.19 -14.67
CA ALA A 25 6.45 2.76 -14.97
C ALA A 25 7.20 2.46 -16.29
N ARG A 26 7.04 3.32 -17.31
CA ARG A 26 7.82 3.26 -18.55
C ARG A 26 9.30 3.60 -18.30
N LYS A 27 9.58 4.64 -17.52
CA LYS A 27 10.93 5.13 -17.24
C LYS A 27 11.76 4.11 -16.46
N VAL A 28 11.16 3.42 -15.48
CA VAL A 28 11.86 2.41 -14.66
C VAL A 28 11.86 1.01 -15.28
N ARG A 29 11.27 0.84 -16.47
CA ARG A 29 11.04 -0.48 -17.10
C ARG A 29 10.42 -1.47 -16.11
N TYR A 30 9.25 -1.10 -15.57
CA TYR A 30 8.55 -1.91 -14.60
C TYR A 30 8.57 -3.40 -14.98
N ASN A 31 9.08 -4.22 -14.08
CA ASN A 31 8.97 -5.67 -14.16
C ASN A 31 8.64 -6.21 -12.75
N LYS A 32 7.95 -7.36 -12.72
CA LYS A 32 7.49 -7.99 -11.48
C LYS A 32 8.64 -8.57 -10.63
N GLN A 33 9.84 -8.68 -11.18
CA GLN A 33 11.02 -9.19 -10.46
C GLN A 33 11.62 -8.09 -9.58
N ASP A 34 11.65 -6.85 -10.06
CA ASP A 34 12.22 -5.69 -9.35
C ASP A 34 11.17 -4.93 -8.53
N TRP A 35 9.91 -4.95 -8.95
CA TRP A 35 8.84 -4.16 -8.34
C TRP A 35 7.56 -4.96 -8.13
N ARG A 36 6.92 -4.74 -6.98
CA ARG A 36 5.64 -5.34 -6.61
C ARG A 36 4.62 -4.27 -6.25
N VAL A 37 3.37 -4.54 -6.58
CA VAL A 37 2.22 -3.73 -6.16
C VAL A 37 1.74 -4.26 -4.80
N ARG A 38 1.67 -3.39 -3.79
CA ARG A 38 0.87 -3.62 -2.57
C ARG A 38 -0.56 -3.25 -2.89
N MET A 39 -1.41 -4.26 -2.97
CA MET A 39 -2.77 -4.15 -3.47
C MET A 39 -3.67 -3.32 -2.55
N ASP A 40 -3.46 -3.43 -1.25
CA ASP A 40 -4.21 -2.73 -0.20
C ASP A 40 -3.86 -1.25 -0.09
N ASP A 41 -2.57 -0.92 -0.22
CA ASP A 41 -2.06 0.45 -0.14
C ASP A 41 -1.98 1.15 -1.51
N GLN A 42 -2.26 0.42 -2.59
CA GLN A 42 -2.07 0.85 -3.98
C GLN A 42 -0.67 1.45 -4.21
N ALA A 43 0.32 0.83 -3.59
CA ALA A 43 1.69 1.33 -3.56
C ALA A 43 2.59 0.40 -4.35
N LEU A 44 3.49 0.96 -5.15
CA LEU A 44 4.54 0.18 -5.77
C LEU A 44 5.80 0.21 -4.92
N VAL A 45 6.34 -0.96 -4.62
CA VAL A 45 7.47 -1.15 -3.71
C VAL A 45 8.53 -2.05 -4.35
N PRO A 46 9.82 -1.88 -4.02
CA PRO A 46 10.86 -2.80 -4.47
C PRO A 46 10.57 -4.23 -3.99
N SER A 47 10.70 -5.21 -4.88
CA SER A 47 10.49 -6.63 -4.52
C SER A 47 11.42 -7.11 -3.43
N SER A 48 12.63 -6.53 -3.33
CA SER A 48 13.61 -6.86 -2.29
C SER A 48 13.20 -6.42 -0.88
N LEU A 49 12.18 -5.57 -0.75
CA LEU A 49 11.62 -5.12 0.52
C LEU A 49 10.28 -5.82 0.86
N TYR A 50 9.86 -6.76 0.02
CA TYR A 50 8.69 -7.62 0.22
C TYR A 50 9.13 -8.87 0.98
N ASP A 51 8.79 -8.97 2.26
CA ASP A 51 9.13 -10.15 3.06
C ASP A 51 8.01 -11.21 3.03
N GLU A 52 8.25 -12.32 3.72
CA GLU A 52 7.31 -13.45 3.77
C GLU A 52 5.97 -13.07 4.40
N GLU A 53 5.97 -12.16 5.39
CA GLU A 53 4.77 -11.67 6.03
C GLU A 53 3.94 -10.80 5.07
N GLU A 54 4.56 -9.85 4.38
CA GLU A 54 3.90 -9.04 3.36
C GLU A 54 3.36 -9.92 2.23
N GLU A 55 4.13 -10.91 1.77
CA GLU A 55 3.70 -11.88 0.76
C GLU A 55 2.44 -12.66 1.19
N HIS A 56 2.39 -13.09 2.44
CA HIS A 56 1.25 -13.81 3.00
C HIS A 56 -0.04 -13.00 2.89
N TYR A 57 -0.03 -11.74 3.34
CA TYR A 57 -1.22 -10.90 3.30
C TYR A 57 -1.61 -10.49 1.89
N GLN A 58 -0.64 -10.25 1.02
CA GLN A 58 -0.90 -9.83 -0.35
C GLN A 58 -1.49 -10.97 -1.18
N LYS A 59 -1.08 -12.22 -0.92
CA LYS A 59 -1.76 -13.41 -1.44
C LYS A 59 -3.21 -13.49 -0.98
N TRP A 60 -3.50 -13.20 0.28
CA TRP A 60 -4.87 -13.17 0.79
C TRP A 60 -5.73 -12.13 0.05
N PHE A 61 -5.22 -10.90 -0.12
CA PHE A 61 -5.91 -9.86 -0.90
C PHE A 61 -6.17 -10.31 -2.34
N GLN A 62 -5.17 -10.88 -3.00
CA GLN A 62 -5.29 -11.36 -4.38
C GLN A 62 -6.33 -12.47 -4.55
N GLN A 63 -6.41 -13.40 -3.59
CA GLN A 63 -7.39 -14.48 -3.60
C GLN A 63 -8.81 -13.96 -3.37
N ARG A 64 -8.96 -12.99 -2.45
CA ARG A 64 -10.27 -12.46 -2.07
C ARG A 64 -10.85 -11.47 -3.08
N TYR A 65 -10.00 -10.67 -3.72
CA TYR A 65 -10.42 -9.67 -4.71
C TYR A 65 -9.79 -9.98 -6.08
N PRO A 66 -10.22 -11.06 -6.76
CA PRO A 66 -9.60 -11.54 -7.98
C PRO A 66 -9.71 -10.55 -9.15
N TYR A 67 -10.75 -9.70 -9.16
CA TYR A 67 -10.86 -8.62 -10.14
C TYR A 67 -9.67 -7.65 -10.06
N MET A 68 -9.31 -7.23 -8.85
CA MET A 68 -8.15 -6.36 -8.64
C MET A 68 -6.84 -7.07 -8.97
N LYS A 69 -6.72 -8.36 -8.63
CA LYS A 69 -5.59 -9.18 -9.07
C LYS A 69 -5.47 -9.17 -10.60
N GLY A 70 -6.59 -9.29 -11.32
CA GLY A 70 -6.64 -9.17 -12.78
C GLY A 70 -6.13 -7.82 -13.29
N LEU A 71 -6.58 -6.71 -12.68
CA LEU A 71 -6.06 -5.38 -12.98
C LEU A 71 -4.55 -5.29 -12.74
N ILE A 72 -4.04 -5.91 -11.67
CA ILE A 72 -2.60 -6.04 -11.40
C ILE A 72 -1.91 -6.89 -12.45
N ASP A 73 -2.47 -8.03 -12.81
CA ASP A 73 -1.79 -8.94 -13.73
C ASP A 73 -1.71 -8.38 -15.15
N CYS A 74 -2.75 -7.69 -15.60
CA CYS A 74 -2.82 -7.01 -16.89
C CYS A 74 -2.10 -5.65 -16.89
N MET A 75 -1.53 -5.23 -15.75
CA MET A 75 -0.95 -3.89 -15.57
C MET A 75 -1.91 -2.74 -15.86
N GLU A 76 -3.21 -2.97 -15.73
CA GLU A 76 -4.27 -1.98 -15.97
C GLU A 76 -4.35 -0.95 -14.84
N TYR A 77 -3.60 -1.13 -13.74
CA TYR A 77 -3.33 -0.08 -12.76
C TYR A 77 -2.38 1.03 -13.24
N ILE A 78 -1.71 0.80 -14.37
CA ILE A 78 -0.96 1.79 -15.13
C ILE A 78 -1.92 2.57 -16.06
N HIS A 79 -3.23 2.34 -15.98
CA HIS A 79 -4.19 3.39 -16.29
C HIS A 79 -4.08 4.42 -15.15
N PRO A 80 -3.91 5.71 -15.47
CA PRO A 80 -3.57 6.71 -14.46
C PRO A 80 -4.60 6.82 -13.30
N ALA A 81 -5.77 6.20 -13.42
CA ALA A 81 -6.81 6.09 -12.41
C ALA A 81 -6.55 5.11 -11.23
N TRP A 82 -5.48 4.31 -11.19
CA TRP A 82 -5.33 3.31 -10.11
C TRP A 82 -4.16 3.58 -9.16
N LEU A 83 -2.91 3.70 -9.65
CA LEU A 83 -1.76 4.10 -8.81
C LEU A 83 -1.79 5.57 -8.39
N GLY A 84 -2.83 6.29 -8.77
CA GLY A 84 -2.80 7.73 -8.80
C GLY A 84 -4.11 8.46 -8.60
N SER A 85 -5.21 7.73 -8.50
CA SER A 85 -6.49 8.35 -8.20
C SER A 85 -6.59 8.72 -6.73
N GLU A 86 -7.16 9.89 -6.46
CA GLU A 86 -7.69 10.24 -5.14
C GLU A 86 -9.00 9.48 -4.84
N ASN A 87 -9.64 8.95 -5.89
CA ASN A 87 -10.87 8.17 -5.83
C ASN A 87 -10.62 6.72 -6.27
N ILE A 88 -10.59 5.85 -5.28
CA ILE A 88 -10.34 4.42 -5.43
C ILE A 88 -11.44 3.78 -6.30
N SER A 89 -11.09 3.21 -7.45
CA SER A 89 -11.97 2.31 -8.23
C SER A 89 -11.80 0.86 -7.78
N VAL A 90 -11.77 0.65 -6.48
CA VAL A 90 -11.68 -0.66 -5.84
C VAL A 90 -13.01 -0.93 -5.17
N LEU A 91 -13.42 -2.20 -5.17
CA LEU A 91 -14.42 -2.70 -4.22
C LEU A 91 -13.81 -2.58 -2.80
N TRP A 92 -13.87 -1.38 -2.25
CA TRP A 92 -13.44 -1.05 -0.89
C TRP A 92 -14.54 -1.44 0.09
N ASP A 93 -14.80 -2.75 0.16
CA ASP A 93 -15.79 -3.28 1.09
C ASP A 93 -15.27 -3.20 2.54
N ALA A 94 -16.17 -3.45 3.50
CA ALA A 94 -15.85 -3.37 4.92
C ALA A 94 -14.74 -4.36 5.34
N GLN A 95 -14.59 -5.48 4.62
CA GLN A 95 -13.56 -6.47 4.91
C GLN A 95 -12.21 -6.03 4.35
N PHE A 96 -12.19 -5.39 3.17
CA PHE A 96 -11.00 -4.79 2.58
C PHE A 96 -10.45 -3.72 3.50
N HIS A 97 -11.31 -2.76 3.91
CA HIS A 97 -10.92 -1.68 4.80
C HIS A 97 -10.35 -2.20 6.12
N PHE A 98 -11.03 -3.19 6.72
CA PHE A 98 -10.57 -3.78 7.97
C PHE A 98 -9.20 -4.45 7.84
N ALA A 99 -9.02 -5.32 6.84
CA ALA A 99 -7.75 -6.01 6.61
C ALA A 99 -6.62 -5.02 6.32
N HIS A 100 -6.91 -3.98 5.54
CA HIS A 100 -5.98 -2.89 5.24
C HIS A 100 -5.52 -2.15 6.50
N CYS A 101 -6.45 -1.72 7.36
CA CYS A 101 -6.10 -1.02 8.59
C CYS A 101 -5.26 -1.89 9.55
N VAL A 102 -5.58 -3.18 9.66
CA VAL A 102 -4.76 -4.12 10.45
C VAL A 102 -3.34 -4.21 9.89
N LEU A 103 -3.21 -4.38 8.58
CA LEU A 103 -1.90 -4.53 7.95
C LEU A 103 -1.07 -3.24 7.99
N ALA A 104 -1.71 -2.08 7.78
CA ALA A 104 -1.09 -0.77 7.91
C ALA A 104 -0.48 -0.57 9.31
N LEU A 105 -1.20 -0.93 10.37
CA LEU A 105 -0.69 -0.86 11.74
C LEU A 105 0.46 -1.83 12.01
N ARG A 106 0.42 -3.06 11.45
CA ARG A 106 1.55 -4.00 11.54
C ARG A 106 2.81 -3.44 10.88
N ARG A 107 2.68 -2.85 9.69
CA ARG A 107 3.80 -2.20 8.98
C ARG A 107 4.37 -1.05 9.82
N TYR A 108 3.51 -0.23 10.42
CA TYR A 108 3.95 0.84 11.30
C TYR A 108 4.67 0.37 12.54
N TRP A 109 4.15 -0.66 13.21
CA TRP A 109 4.83 -1.29 14.32
C TRP A 109 6.23 -1.75 13.93
N LYS A 110 6.35 -2.52 12.84
CA LYS A 110 7.63 -3.01 12.33
C LYS A 110 8.58 -1.86 11.97
N ALA A 111 8.06 -0.79 11.37
CA ALA A 111 8.86 0.36 10.99
C ALA A 111 9.39 1.15 12.19
N LYS A 112 8.60 1.24 13.27
CA LYS A 112 9.02 1.83 14.54
C LYS A 112 10.09 1.00 15.23
N GLU A 113 9.88 -0.31 15.35
CA GLU A 113 10.81 -1.22 16.03
C GLU A 113 12.16 -1.33 15.31
N SER A 114 12.13 -1.41 13.98
CA SER A 114 13.35 -1.61 13.18
C SER A 114 14.04 -0.31 12.77
N GLY A 115 13.36 0.84 12.90
CA GLY A 115 13.77 2.11 12.29
C GLY A 115 13.79 2.10 10.77
N ARG A 116 13.23 1.07 10.10
CA ARG A 116 13.26 0.90 8.63
C ARG A 116 11.85 0.86 8.06
N HIS A 117 11.61 1.49 6.93
CA HIS A 117 10.29 1.51 6.29
C HIS A 117 10.37 1.27 4.78
N VAL A 118 9.29 0.73 4.22
CA VAL A 118 9.21 0.41 2.78
C VAL A 118 8.54 1.56 2.03
N CYS A 119 7.48 2.12 2.61
CA CYS A 119 6.74 3.28 2.10
C CYS A 119 6.60 4.36 3.17
N GLY A 120 6.53 5.63 2.78
CA GLY A 120 6.30 6.73 3.72
C GLY A 120 4.95 6.63 4.45
N ARG A 121 3.96 5.94 3.87
CA ARG A 121 2.70 5.60 4.56
C ARG A 121 2.93 4.71 5.78
N ASP A 122 3.93 3.83 5.74
CA ASP A 122 4.23 2.90 6.82
C ASP A 122 4.71 3.63 8.09
N ILE A 123 5.01 4.94 8.02
CA ILE A 123 5.44 5.75 9.16
C ILE A 123 4.63 7.04 9.32
N ASP A 124 3.58 7.22 8.52
CA ASP A 124 2.73 8.40 8.58
C ASP A 124 1.78 8.32 9.78
N PHE A 125 2.00 9.21 10.75
CA PHE A 125 1.18 9.31 11.95
C PHE A 125 -0.31 9.53 11.65
N ALA A 126 -0.64 10.44 10.72
CA ALA A 126 -2.04 10.76 10.44
C ALA A 126 -2.76 9.57 9.80
N TYR A 127 -2.07 8.85 8.92
CA TYR A 127 -2.57 7.64 8.29
C TYR A 127 -2.78 6.50 9.31
N MET A 128 -1.84 6.32 10.24
CA MET A 128 -1.98 5.32 11.30
C MET A 128 -3.09 5.66 12.28
N LYS A 129 -3.24 6.94 12.64
CA LYS A 129 -4.33 7.39 13.48
C LYS A 129 -5.68 7.07 12.81
N HIS A 130 -5.83 7.36 11.53
CA HIS A 130 -7.03 7.01 10.77
C HIS A 130 -7.31 5.50 10.77
N CYS A 131 -6.29 4.67 10.56
CA CYS A 131 -6.45 3.21 10.58
C CYS A 131 -6.86 2.72 11.97
N LEU A 132 -6.25 3.26 13.03
CA LEU A 132 -6.59 2.92 14.41
C LEU A 132 -8.03 3.35 14.75
N ASP A 133 -8.41 4.59 14.45
CA ASP A 133 -9.77 5.11 14.67
C ASP A 133 -10.82 4.26 13.93
N SER A 134 -10.49 3.76 12.73
CA SER A 134 -11.39 2.90 11.95
C SER A 134 -11.58 1.52 12.56
N LEU A 135 -10.51 0.95 13.16
CA LEU A 135 -10.62 -0.30 13.92
C LEU A 135 -11.37 -0.09 15.24
N ASP A 136 -11.14 1.05 15.90
CA ASP A 136 -11.81 1.44 17.14
C ASP A 136 -13.32 1.55 16.92
N ALA A 137 -13.77 2.28 15.89
CA ALA A 137 -15.19 2.40 15.55
C ALA A 137 -15.86 1.04 15.21
N LYS A 138 -15.09 0.08 14.69
CA LYS A 138 -15.58 -1.27 14.42
C LYS A 138 -15.64 -2.14 15.69
N ALA A 139 -14.71 -1.95 16.61
CA ALA A 139 -14.67 -2.65 17.89
C ALA A 139 -15.68 -2.09 18.89
N PHE A 140 -15.94 -0.78 18.83
CA PHE A 140 -16.81 -0.02 19.72
C PHE A 140 -17.86 0.77 18.91
N PRO A 141 -18.83 0.09 18.26
CA PRO A 141 -19.88 0.77 17.52
C PRO A 141 -20.77 1.61 18.46
N PRO A 142 -21.41 2.68 17.97
CA PRO A 142 -22.42 3.41 18.74
C PRO A 142 -23.50 2.46 19.27
N GLY A 143 -23.87 2.63 20.54
CA GLY A 143 -24.93 1.86 21.20
C GLY A 143 -26.32 2.27 20.77
#